data_AF-A0A848SMT9-F1
#
_entry.id   AF-A0A848SMT9-F1
#
_cell.length_a   1.000
_cell.length_b   1.000
_cell.length_c   1.000
_cell.angle_alpha   90.00
_cell.angle_beta   90.00
_cell.angle_gamma   90.00
#
_symmetry.space_group_name_H-M   'P 1'
#
loop_
_entity.id
_entity.type
_entity.pdbx_description
1 polymer ?
#
loop_
_entity_poly.entity_id
_entity_poly.type
_entity_poly.pdbx_seq_one_letter_code
_entity_poly.pdbx_strand_id
1 'polypeptide(L)'
;MASNKTPSPFVLHIRFASREDGGLRAWCDKVPNFLLSHKDPQKVHADIVPALQTILSEMYGLEMRIKRLPEIDEAFDQLPFEAHIFDQETYLGTSISS
;
A
#
# COMPACT_ATOMS: atom_id res chain seq x y z
N MET A 1 14.79 4.37 -25.82
CA MET A 1 14.20 5.56 -25.17
C MET A 1 13.00 5.08 -24.37
N ALA A 2 13.16 4.83 -23.07
CA ALA A 2 12.06 4.43 -22.22
C ALA A 2 11.16 5.66 -22.04
N SER A 3 9.90 5.55 -22.45
CA SER A 3 8.90 6.58 -22.19
C SER A 3 8.76 6.70 -20.68
N ASN A 4 9.26 7.79 -20.08
CA ASN A 4 9.05 8.17 -18.69
C ASN A 4 7.58 8.49 -18.47
N LYS A 5 6.73 7.45 -18.52
CA LYS A 5 5.31 7.56 -18.28
C LYS A 5 5.13 7.52 -16.78
N THR A 6 4.92 8.69 -16.20
CA THR A 6 4.45 8.85 -14.82
C THR A 6 3.32 7.85 -14.56
N PRO A 7 3.46 6.93 -13.59
CA PRO A 7 2.43 5.94 -13.34
C PRO A 7 1.15 6.66 -12.91
N SER A 8 0.02 6.32 -13.54
CA SER A 8 -1.29 6.79 -13.08
C SER A 8 -1.49 6.36 -11.63
N PRO A 9 -2.24 7.14 -10.82
CA PRO A 9 -2.58 6.74 -9.46
C PRO A 9 -3.17 5.33 -9.44
N PHE A 10 -2.76 4.53 -8.45
CA PHE A 10 -3.23 3.15 -8.32
C PHE A 10 -3.58 2.80 -6.88
N VAL A 11 -4.49 1.85 -6.77
CA VAL A 11 -5.03 1.37 -5.51
C VAL A 11 -4.37 0.04 -5.13
N LEU A 12 -3.85 -0.02 -3.90
CA LEU A 12 -3.30 -1.21 -3.29
C LEU A 12 -4.23 -1.72 -2.19
N HIS A 13 -4.40 -3.03 -2.17
CA HIS A 13 -5.17 -3.75 -1.18
C HIS A 13 -4.19 -4.53 -0.30
N ILE A 14 -4.04 -4.09 0.94
CA ILE A 14 -3.17 -4.73 1.93
C ILE A 14 -4.03 -5.67 2.75
N ARG A 15 -3.73 -6.96 2.64
CA ARG A 15 -4.41 -8.02 3.39
C ARG A 15 -3.73 -8.21 4.72
N PHE A 16 -4.51 -8.50 5.75
CA PHE A 16 -4.02 -8.79 7.09
C PHE A 16 -4.41 -10.19 7.54
N ALA A 17 -3.58 -10.79 8.38
CA ALA A 17 -3.90 -12.02 9.09
C ALA A 17 -3.31 -11.96 10.50
N SER A 18 -4.15 -12.28 11.49
CA SER A 18 -3.70 -12.53 12.85
C SER A 18 -2.78 -13.74 12.91
N ARG A 19 -1.84 -13.72 13.85
CA ARG A 19 -0.93 -14.83 14.13
C ARG A 19 -1.30 -15.50 15.44
N GLU A 20 -0.97 -16.78 15.56
CA GLU A 20 -1.21 -17.57 16.79
C GLU A 20 -0.53 -16.98 18.03
N ASP A 21 0.57 -16.23 17.86
CA ASP A 21 1.30 -15.56 18.94
C ASP A 21 0.74 -14.18 19.32
N GLY A 22 -0.44 -13.82 18.80
CA GLY A 22 -1.08 -12.51 18.96
C GLY A 22 -0.51 -11.41 18.04
N GLY A 23 0.41 -11.76 17.15
CA GLY A 23 0.99 -10.84 16.17
C GLY A 23 0.11 -10.60 14.94
N LEU A 24 0.64 -9.81 14.02
CA LEU A 24 0.00 -9.47 12.76
C LEU A 24 0.92 -9.79 11.59
N ARG A 25 0.32 -10.18 10.46
CA ARG A 25 0.96 -10.32 9.16
C ARG A 25 0.20 -9.45 8.16
N ALA A 26 0.92 -8.73 7.31
CA ALA A 26 0.37 -7.94 6.22
C ALA A 26 1.07 -8.28 4.90
N TRP A 27 0.32 -8.35 3.79
CA TRP A 27 0.87 -8.60 2.46
C TRP A 27 -0.02 -8.00 1.36
N CYS A 28 0.50 -7.94 0.13
CA CYS A 28 -0.21 -7.42 -1.03
C CYS A 28 0.09 -8.26 -2.27
N ASP A 29 -0.93 -8.86 -2.87
CA ASP A 29 -0.77 -9.74 -4.04
C ASP A 29 -0.22 -8.99 -5.27
N LYS A 30 -0.38 -7.66 -5.31
CA LYS A 30 0.09 -6.80 -6.41
C LYS A 30 1.51 -6.27 -6.22
N VAL A 31 2.10 -6.44 -5.03
CA VAL A 31 3.44 -5.92 -4.72
C VAL A 31 4.35 -7.11 -4.39
N PRO A 32 5.18 -7.56 -5.35
CA PRO A 32 6.11 -8.66 -5.12
C PRO A 32 6.99 -8.38 -3.90
N ASN A 33 7.23 -9.43 -3.10
CA ASN A 33 8.05 -9.38 -1.88
C ASN A 33 7.54 -8.46 -0.76
N PHE A 34 6.35 -7.87 -0.87
CA PHE A 34 5.74 -7.14 0.23
C PHE A 34 5.09 -8.10 1.23
N LEU A 35 5.83 -8.39 2.31
CA LEU A 35 5.37 -9.18 3.44
C LEU A 35 5.91 -8.57 4.73
N LEU A 36 5.02 -8.08 5.58
CA LEU A 36 5.34 -7.61 6.92
C LEU A 36 4.80 -8.61 7.93
N SER A 37 5.58 -8.92 8.96
CA SER A 37 5.12 -9.79 10.04
C SER A 37 5.85 -9.45 11.33
N HIS A 38 5.08 -9.14 12.37
CA HIS A 38 5.65 -8.77 13.65
C HIS A 38 4.72 -9.21 14.79
N LYS A 39 5.27 -9.47 15.99
CA LYS A 39 4.49 -9.88 17.16
C LYS A 39 3.64 -8.73 17.72
N ASP A 40 4.14 -7.51 17.58
CA ASP A 40 3.43 -6.26 17.85
C ASP A 40 2.69 -5.80 16.58
N PRO A 41 1.35 -5.83 16.54
CA PRO A 41 0.56 -5.38 15.40
C PRO A 41 0.79 -3.91 15.03
N GLN A 42 1.07 -3.04 16.00
CA GLN A 42 1.26 -1.61 15.75
C GLN A 42 2.50 -1.36 14.89
N LYS A 43 3.55 -2.16 15.06
CA LYS A 43 4.74 -2.09 14.21
C LYS A 43 4.45 -2.50 12.77
N VAL A 44 3.61 -3.52 12.57
CA VAL A 44 3.18 -3.88 11.21
C VAL A 44 2.48 -2.69 10.55
N HIS A 45 1.53 -2.04 11.22
CA HIS A 45 0.84 -0.87 10.66
C HIS A 45 1.79 0.29 10.37
N ALA A 46 2.71 0.59 11.29
CA ALA A 46 3.70 1.66 11.12
C ALA A 46 4.63 1.42 9.92
N ASP A 47 4.95 0.16 9.63
CA ASP A 47 5.91 -0.21 8.58
C ASP A 47 5.29 -0.33 7.18
N ILE A 48 3.94 -0.37 7.05
CA ILE A 48 3.29 -0.53 5.73
C ILE A 48 3.67 0.57 4.76
N VAL A 49 3.47 1.84 5.14
CA VAL A 49 3.73 2.99 4.27
C VAL A 49 5.21 3.07 3.87
N PRO A 50 6.20 3.08 4.79
CA PRO A 50 7.60 3.19 4.41
C PRO A 50 8.08 2.00 3.57
N ALA A 51 7.61 0.77 3.85
CA ALA A 51 7.97 -0.40 3.06
C ALA A 51 7.39 -0.32 1.64
N LEU A 52 6.12 0.04 1.48
CA LEU A 52 5.50 0.20 0.16
C LEU A 52 6.16 1.32 -0.64
N GLN A 53 6.46 2.46 -0.02
CA GLN A 53 7.16 3.55 -0.70
C GLN A 53 8.52 3.10 -1.22
N THR A 54 9.30 2.40 -0.40
CA THR A 54 10.63 1.91 -0.78
C THR A 54 10.52 0.93 -1.96
N ILE A 55 9.72 -0.13 -1.81
CA ILE A 55 9.59 -1.18 -2.83
C ILE A 55 9.08 -0.61 -4.15
N LEU A 56 8.04 0.23 -4.10
CA LEU A 56 7.45 0.77 -5.33
C LEU A 56 8.34 1.83 -5.98
N SER A 57 9.08 2.61 -5.20
CA SER A 57 10.04 3.57 -5.78
C SER A 57 11.16 2.86 -6.52
N GLU A 58 11.67 1.76 -5.96
CA GLU A 58 12.64 0.90 -6.63
C GLU A 58 12.05 0.22 -7.88
N MET A 59 10.83 -0.32 -7.78
CA MET A 59 10.16 -1.00 -8.89
C MET A 59 9.90 -0.08 -10.10
N TYR A 60 9.48 1.18 -9.85
CA TYR A 60 9.16 2.13 -10.91
C TYR A 60 10.35 3.03 -11.30
N GLY A 61 11.46 3.00 -10.55
CA GLY A 61 12.62 3.84 -10.79
C GLY A 61 12.36 5.34 -10.57
N LEU A 62 11.37 5.69 -9.75
CA LEU A 62 10.94 7.05 -9.47
C LEU A 62 10.33 7.15 -8.08
N GLU A 63 10.35 8.33 -7.46
CA GLU A 63 9.87 8.49 -6.09
C GLU A 63 8.34 8.33 -5.99
N MET A 64 7.90 7.37 -5.17
CA MET A 64 6.50 7.05 -4.94
C MET A 64 6.03 7.52 -3.56
N ARG A 65 4.89 8.21 -3.54
CA ARG A 65 4.16 8.55 -2.32
C ARG A 65 3.00 7.59 -2.11
N ILE A 66 2.90 7.05 -0.90
CA ILE A 66 1.83 6.13 -0.50
C ILE A 66 1.05 6.77 0.64
N LYS A 67 -0.29 6.74 0.55
CA LYS A 67 -1.20 7.22 1.59
C LYS A 67 -2.29 6.19 1.85
N ARG A 68 -2.74 6.05 3.10
CA ARG A 68 -3.88 5.20 3.47
C ARG A 68 -5.18 5.91 3.05
N LEU A 69 -6.15 5.20 2.50
CA LEU A 69 -7.40 5.81 1.99
C LEU A 69 -8.43 6.35 3.00
N PRO A 70 -8.50 5.96 4.30
CA PRO A 70 -9.40 6.62 5.22
C PRO A 70 -8.95 8.05 5.57
N GLU A 71 -7.78 8.50 5.11
CA GLU A 71 -7.27 9.87 5.27
C GLU A 71 -7.57 10.78 4.06
N ILE A 72 -8.28 10.29 3.04
CA ILE A 72 -8.54 11.03 1.80
C ILE A 72 -10.02 11.38 1.70
N ASP A 73 -10.50 12.35 2.48
CA ASP A 73 -11.91 12.80 2.48
C ASP A 73 -12.41 13.35 1.12
N GLU A 74 -11.54 13.65 0.14
CA GLU A 74 -11.91 14.39 -1.07
C GLU A 74 -11.69 13.67 -2.42
N ALA A 75 -11.11 12.46 -2.47
CA ALA A 75 -10.80 11.77 -3.74
C ALA A 75 -11.69 10.56 -4.05
N PHE A 76 -12.75 10.34 -3.28
CA PHE A 76 -13.55 9.12 -3.33
C PHE A 76 -14.46 8.98 -4.56
N ASP A 77 -14.73 10.03 -5.34
CA ASP A 77 -15.74 9.99 -6.42
C ASP A 77 -15.32 9.25 -7.72
N GLN A 78 -14.08 8.75 -7.82
CA GLN A 78 -13.58 8.17 -9.09
C GLN A 78 -13.06 6.73 -9.01
N LEU A 79 -13.14 6.05 -7.86
CA LEU A 79 -12.67 4.67 -7.73
C LEU A 79 -13.86 3.69 -7.84
N PRO A 80 -13.83 2.69 -8.74
CA PRO A 80 -14.85 1.65 -8.77
C PRO A 80 -14.75 0.80 -7.49
N PHE A 81 -15.70 1.02 -6.60
CA PHE A 81 -15.76 0.41 -5.27
C PHE A 81 -16.04 -1.10 -5.36
N GLU A 82 -15.04 -1.92 -5.06
CA GLU A 82 -15.29 -3.31 -4.63
C GLU A 82 -14.96 -3.46 -3.14
N ALA A 83 -16.01 -3.79 -2.39
CA ALA A 83 -16.05 -4.51 -1.12
C ALA A 83 -15.05 -4.10 -0.02
N HIS A 84 -15.58 -3.46 1.03
CA HIS A 84 -14.98 -3.46 2.36
C HIS A 84 -14.88 -4.88 2.91
N ILE A 85 -13.74 -5.52 2.71
CA ILE A 85 -13.33 -6.72 3.45
C ILE A 85 -12.71 -6.24 4.75
N PHE A 86 -13.27 -6.62 5.90
CA PHE A 86 -12.86 -6.15 7.24
C PHE A 86 -11.39 -6.47 7.59
N ASP A 87 -10.74 -7.38 6.84
CA ASP A 87 -9.34 -7.77 6.99
C ASP A 87 -8.41 -7.12 5.94
N GLN A 88 -8.86 -6.03 5.32
CA GLN A 88 -8.14 -5.36 4.25
C GLN A 88 -8.11 -3.85 4.44
N GLU A 89 -6.94 -3.25 4.28
CA GLU A 89 -6.79 -1.80 4.21
C GLU A 89 -6.35 -1.36 2.83
N THR A 90 -6.86 -0.21 2.40
CA THR A 90 -6.63 0.29 1.04
C THR A 90 -5.70 1.51 1.06
N TYR A 91 -4.73 1.53 0.15
CA TYR A 91 -3.73 2.58 0.02
C TYR A 91 -3.69 3.12 -1.41
N LEU A 92 -3.42 4.41 -1.55
CA LEU A 92 -3.24 5.11 -2.82
C LEU A 92 -1.75 5.39 -3.06
N GLY A 93 -1.25 4.92 -4.20
CA GLY A 93 0.09 5.25 -4.69
C GLY A 93 0.05 6.33 -5.76
N THR A 94 0.89 7.34 -5.60
CA THR A 94 1.09 8.45 -6.55
C THR A 94 2.58 8.71 -6.73
N SER A 95 3.06 8.84 -7.96
CA SER A 95 4.40 9.35 -8.25
C SER A 95 4.54 10.82 -7.90
N ILE A 96 5.71 11.23 -7.40
CA ILE A 96 6.05 12.65 -7.23
C ILE A 96 6.80 13.10 -8.49
N SER A 97 6.17 13.95 -9.31
CA SER A 97 6.88 14.70 -10.35
C SER A 97 7.49 15.94 -9.71
N SER A 98 8.82 16.01 -9.68
CA SER A 98 9.57 17.24 -9.39
C SER A 98 9.49 18.20 -10.58
#